data_AF-A0A1H3FYR4-F1
#
_entry.id   AF-A0A1H3FYR4-F1
#
_cell.length_a   1.000
_cell.length_b   1.000
_cell.length_c   1.000
_cell.angle_alpha   90.00
_cell.angle_beta   90.00
_cell.angle_gamma   90.00
#
_symmetry.space_group_name_H-M   'P 1'
#
loop_
_entity.id
_entity.type
_entity.pdbx_description
1 polymer ?
#
loop_
_entity_poly.entity_id
_entity_poly.type
_entity_poly.pdbx_seq_one_letter_code
_entity_poly.pdbx_strand_id
1 'polypeptide(L)'
;MPYGIEIFRYAQRSGSEVIVGLRWDTLLILAFVATLTFLVHYVLRELWNPTDHTDNGDEPSKQEVEESLKAQGKEEISRFSFAQRASHWVMAIAVFALMLSGFIIMNTEVTVKAIPGLSWLTIHIISAVVLVAYVVFHLAHVAYKGTWDKMWIGRKELNDLWVRFKNLLGRTDEYPRQFEYPSAQKLLHWGVTGATLGVVATGFVLWRRVSMEPIWSATREFSFLGVQFGLGTADAPGLVAWSFVFHDFFAIGILALVMGHIYFALRPNEWAITKSMITGKVTAAEYAEKYDPRSWNVGAVEATDGGEPEPEDD
;
A
#
# COMPACT_ATOMS: atom_id res chain seq x y z
N MET A 1 -1.92 -30.22 -21.58
CA MET A 1 -3.32 -30.42 -21.14
C MET A 1 -4.15 -29.29 -21.72
N PRO A 2 -5.22 -29.54 -22.50
CA PRO A 2 -5.84 -28.50 -23.34
C PRO A 2 -6.73 -27.50 -22.59
N TYR A 3 -6.83 -27.60 -21.25
CA TYR A 3 -7.63 -26.71 -20.41
C TYR A 3 -6.89 -26.23 -19.16
N GLY A 4 -5.55 -26.18 -19.21
CA GLY A 4 -4.76 -25.61 -18.11
C GLY A 4 -4.84 -24.09 -18.11
N ILE A 5 -5.06 -23.48 -16.95
CA ILE A 5 -4.85 -22.03 -16.77
C ILE A 5 -3.36 -21.77 -16.96
N GLU A 6 -2.97 -21.22 -18.11
CA GLU A 6 -1.58 -20.84 -18.39
C GLU A 6 -1.24 -19.54 -17.64
N ILE A 7 -0.40 -19.69 -16.62
CA ILE A 7 0.04 -18.59 -15.74
C ILE A 7 1.31 -17.92 -16.27
N PHE A 8 2.20 -18.69 -16.92
CA PHE A 8 3.48 -18.19 -17.42
C PHE A 8 3.41 -17.86 -18.91
N ARG A 9 4.12 -16.80 -19.31
CA ARG A 9 4.39 -16.50 -20.70
C ARG A 9 5.75 -17.08 -21.06
N TYR A 10 5.81 -17.77 -22.19
CA TYR A 10 7.02 -18.40 -22.70
C TYR A 10 7.48 -17.75 -24.01
N ALA A 11 8.78 -17.75 -24.25
CA ALA A 11 9.36 -17.39 -25.53
C ALA A 11 10.41 -18.41 -25.94
N GLN A 12 10.47 -18.71 -27.23
CA GLN A 12 11.53 -19.53 -27.81
C GLN A 12 12.82 -18.70 -27.92
N ARG A 13 13.88 -19.12 -27.22
CA ARG A 13 15.19 -18.47 -27.24
C ARG A 13 16.26 -19.55 -27.39
N SER A 14 17.08 -19.47 -28.43
CA SER A 14 18.19 -20.40 -28.67
C SER A 14 17.77 -21.89 -28.64
N GLY A 15 16.58 -22.21 -29.16
CA GLY A 15 16.07 -23.58 -29.24
C GLY A 15 15.49 -24.13 -27.94
N SER A 16 15.40 -23.34 -26.87
CA SER A 16 14.72 -23.69 -25.62
C SER A 16 13.58 -22.72 -25.31
N GLU A 17 12.57 -23.26 -24.62
CA GLU A 17 11.46 -22.46 -24.12
C GLU A 17 11.84 -21.83 -22.78
N VAL A 18 11.81 -20.50 -22.71
CA VAL A 18 12.20 -19.75 -21.50
C VAL A 18 11.03 -18.91 -21.02
N ILE A 19 10.84 -18.86 -19.70
CA ILE A 19 9.82 -18.01 -19.07
C ILE A 19 10.20 -16.53 -19.24
N VAL A 20 9.27 -15.73 -19.73
CA VAL A 20 9.44 -14.29 -20.00
C VAL A 20 8.44 -13.41 -19.25
N GLY A 21 7.85 -13.94 -18.18
CA GLY A 21 6.93 -13.21 -17.29
C GLY A 21 5.63 -13.97 -17.03
N LEU A 22 4.69 -13.29 -16.36
CA LEU A 22 3.36 -13.82 -16.12
C LEU A 22 2.41 -13.46 -17.27
N ARG A 23 1.37 -14.26 -17.46
CA ARG A 23 0.34 -14.02 -18.48
C ARG A 23 -0.70 -13.05 -17.93
N TRP A 24 -0.65 -11.82 -18.39
CA TRP A 24 -1.49 -10.73 -17.88
C TRP A 24 -2.98 -10.96 -18.09
N ASP A 25 -3.42 -11.54 -19.21
CA ASP A 25 -4.85 -11.82 -19.46
C ASP A 25 -5.43 -12.73 -18.38
N THR A 26 -4.72 -13.83 -18.07
CA THR A 26 -5.08 -14.76 -17.01
C THR A 26 -5.16 -14.06 -15.65
N LEU A 27 -4.14 -13.27 -15.33
CA LEU A 27 -4.05 -12.57 -14.04
C LEU A 27 -5.13 -11.50 -13.88
N LEU A 28 -5.44 -10.76 -14.94
CA LEU A 28 -6.47 -9.73 -14.94
C LEU A 28 -7.86 -10.35 -14.80
N ILE A 29 -8.12 -11.50 -15.43
CA ILE A 29 -9.37 -12.23 -15.23
C ILE A 29 -9.48 -12.71 -13.78
N LEU A 30 -8.42 -13.30 -13.22
CA LEU A 30 -8.41 -13.74 -11.82
C LEU A 30 -8.60 -12.56 -10.87
N ALA A 31 -7.91 -11.45 -11.11
CA ALA A 31 -8.05 -10.22 -10.32
C ALA A 31 -9.46 -9.66 -10.42
N PHE A 32 -10.04 -9.59 -11.63
CA PHE A 32 -11.40 -9.12 -11.85
C PHE A 32 -12.43 -9.97 -11.11
N VAL A 33 -12.33 -11.31 -11.21
CA VAL A 33 -13.23 -12.23 -10.49
C VAL A 33 -13.06 -12.09 -8.98
N ALA A 34 -11.83 -11.99 -8.49
CA ALA A 34 -11.55 -11.79 -7.07
C ALA A 34 -12.12 -10.45 -6.56
N THR A 35 -11.91 -9.36 -7.31
CA THR A 35 -12.47 -8.03 -6.99
C THR A 35 -13.98 -8.06 -7.00
N LEU A 36 -14.62 -8.65 -8.01
CA LEU A 36 -16.08 -8.74 -8.10
C LEU A 36 -16.65 -9.55 -6.93
N THR A 37 -16.04 -10.69 -6.61
CA THR A 37 -16.44 -11.52 -5.46
C THR A 37 -16.32 -10.75 -4.15
N PHE A 38 -15.20 -10.04 -3.95
CA PHE A 38 -14.98 -9.21 -2.77
C PHE A 38 -16.00 -8.07 -2.67
N LEU A 39 -16.27 -7.36 -3.76
CA LEU A 39 -17.24 -6.26 -3.80
C LEU A 39 -18.66 -6.76 -3.53
N VAL A 40 -19.07 -7.88 -4.13
CA VAL A 40 -20.39 -8.49 -3.88
C VAL A 40 -20.52 -8.91 -2.43
N HIS A 41 -19.55 -9.65 -1.88
CA HIS A 41 -19.52 -10.03 -0.47
C HIS A 41 -19.66 -8.82 0.43
N TYR A 42 -18.89 -7.77 0.15
CA TYR A 42 -18.92 -6.57 0.96
C TYR A 42 -20.25 -5.83 0.87
N VAL A 43 -20.78 -5.57 -0.33
CA VAL A 43 -22.04 -4.81 -0.50
C VAL A 43 -23.17 -5.53 0.22
N LEU A 44 -23.26 -6.85 0.06
CA LEU A 44 -24.24 -7.66 0.79
C LEU A 44 -24.04 -7.55 2.31
N ARG A 45 -22.78 -7.60 2.77
CA ARG A 45 -22.44 -7.44 4.18
C ARG A 45 -22.78 -6.06 4.73
N GLU A 46 -22.51 -4.98 4.00
CA GLU A 46 -22.82 -3.60 4.45
C GLU A 46 -24.34 -3.38 4.53
N LEU A 47 -25.11 -3.98 3.62
CA LEU A 47 -26.57 -3.92 3.64
C LEU A 47 -27.18 -4.70 4.82
N TRP A 48 -26.54 -5.79 5.25
CA TRP A 48 -27.05 -6.64 6.34
C TRP A 48 -26.45 -6.32 7.72
N ASN A 49 -25.22 -5.85 7.77
CA ASN A 49 -24.46 -5.58 9.00
C ASN A 49 -23.48 -4.42 8.79
N PRO A 50 -23.97 -3.16 8.86
CA PRO A 50 -23.16 -1.96 8.72
C PRO A 50 -21.95 -1.96 9.66
N THR A 51 -20.82 -1.40 9.24
CA THR A 51 -19.60 -1.34 10.07
C THR A 51 -19.66 -0.23 11.12
N ASP A 52 -20.76 -0.12 11.85
CA ASP A 52 -20.89 0.87 12.92
C ASP A 52 -20.16 0.37 14.16
N HIS A 53 -19.60 1.29 14.94
CA HIS A 53 -18.87 0.94 16.15
C HIS A 53 -19.80 0.27 17.17
N THR A 54 -19.37 -0.86 17.70
CA THR A 54 -20.05 -1.54 18.80
C THR A 54 -19.59 -0.97 20.13
N ASP A 55 -20.52 -0.38 20.88
CA ASP A 55 -20.27 0.12 22.23
C ASP A 55 -20.14 -1.06 23.22
N ASN A 56 -18.98 -1.16 23.84
CA ASN A 56 -18.65 -2.21 24.80
C ASN A 56 -18.76 -1.72 26.26
N GLY A 57 -19.20 -0.47 26.50
CA GLY A 57 -19.43 0.11 27.83
C GLY A 57 -18.18 0.50 28.64
N ASP A 58 -16.99 0.13 28.18
CA ASP A 58 -15.69 0.47 28.79
C ASP A 58 -15.03 1.70 28.13
N GLU A 59 -15.59 2.19 27.03
CA GLU A 59 -15.05 3.31 26.24
C GLU A 59 -15.91 4.56 26.42
N PRO A 60 -15.31 5.77 26.49
CA PRO A 60 -16.08 7.01 26.54
C PRO A 60 -17.04 7.11 25.35
N SER A 61 -18.27 7.49 25.60
CA SER A 61 -19.27 7.67 24.55
C SER A 61 -18.85 8.76 23.55
N LYS A 62 -19.38 8.70 22.33
CA LYS A 62 -19.12 9.73 21.30
C LYS A 62 -19.42 11.14 21.81
N GLN A 63 -20.53 11.31 22.55
CA GLN A 63 -20.96 12.60 23.08
C GLN A 63 -19.96 13.14 24.12
N GLU A 64 -19.52 12.31 25.06
CA GLU A 64 -18.54 12.70 26.08
C GLU A 64 -17.21 13.16 25.46
N VAL A 65 -16.72 12.44 24.44
CA VAL A 65 -15.48 12.82 23.74
C VAL A 65 -15.65 14.13 22.96
N GLU A 66 -16.77 14.29 22.24
CA GLU A 66 -17.03 15.49 21.46
C GLU A 66 -17.20 16.74 22.34
N GLU A 67 -17.95 16.64 23.44
CA GLU A 67 -18.15 17.73 24.39
C GLU A 67 -16.85 18.13 25.08
N SER A 68 -16.02 17.16 25.49
CA SER A 68 -14.71 17.42 26.09
C SER A 68 -13.79 18.18 25.12
N LEU A 69 -13.74 17.79 23.85
CA LEU A 69 -12.93 18.47 22.84
C LEU A 69 -13.43 19.90 22.56
N LYS A 70 -14.75 20.10 22.47
CA LYS A 70 -15.34 21.43 22.31
C LYS A 70 -15.09 22.32 23.52
N ALA A 71 -15.16 21.78 24.74
CA ALA A 71 -14.84 22.52 25.96
C ALA A 71 -13.38 22.99 25.99
N GLN A 72 -12.46 22.22 25.39
CA GLN A 72 -11.06 22.59 25.18
C GLN A 72 -10.84 23.53 23.98
N GLY A 73 -11.89 23.98 23.30
CA GLY A 73 -11.80 24.83 22.10
C GLY A 73 -11.29 24.11 20.85
N LYS A 74 -11.27 22.77 20.84
CA LYS A 74 -10.77 21.94 19.73
C LYS A 74 -11.92 21.52 18.81
N GLU A 75 -12.40 22.44 17.99
CA GLU A 75 -13.45 22.14 16.99
C GLU A 75 -12.91 21.33 15.79
N GLU A 76 -11.66 21.58 15.41
CA GLU A 76 -10.94 20.86 14.36
C GLU A 76 -9.64 20.25 14.90
N ILE A 77 -9.38 19.01 14.49
CA ILE A 77 -8.19 18.23 14.85
C ILE A 77 -7.30 18.11 13.62
N SER A 78 -6.01 18.42 13.79
CA SER A 78 -4.99 18.19 12.76
C SER A 78 -4.69 16.70 12.65
N ARG A 79 -5.10 16.07 11.54
CA ARG A 79 -4.88 14.64 11.28
C ARG A 79 -3.60 14.38 10.50
N PHE A 80 -3.34 15.20 9.48
CA PHE A 80 -2.18 15.07 8.60
C PHE A 80 -1.52 16.43 8.36
N SER A 81 -0.22 16.52 8.61
CA SER A 81 0.57 17.70 8.27
C SER A 81 0.69 17.89 6.76
N PHE A 82 0.98 19.11 6.30
CA PHE A 82 1.17 19.38 4.87
C PHE A 82 2.24 18.47 4.25
N ALA A 83 3.35 18.26 4.95
CA ALA A 83 4.44 17.40 4.50
C ALA A 83 4.00 15.93 4.32
N GLN A 84 3.17 15.40 5.23
CA GLN A 84 2.61 14.06 5.11
C GLN A 84 1.69 13.96 3.88
N ARG A 85 0.87 14.97 3.64
CA ARG A 85 -0.03 15.00 2.48
C ARG A 85 0.72 15.10 1.15
N ALA A 86 1.68 16.00 1.06
CA ALA A 86 2.53 16.14 -0.13
C ALA A 86 3.28 14.84 -0.43
N SER A 87 3.87 14.22 0.60
CA SER A 87 4.56 12.93 0.48
C SER A 87 3.66 11.84 -0.07
N HIS A 88 2.43 11.72 0.45
CA HIS A 88 1.44 10.78 -0.04
C HIS A 88 1.09 11.01 -1.52
N TRP A 89 0.82 12.26 -1.93
CA TRP A 89 0.46 12.57 -3.32
C TRP A 89 1.59 12.34 -4.31
N VAL A 90 2.84 12.65 -3.93
CA VAL A 90 4.03 12.33 -4.75
C VAL A 90 4.12 10.82 -4.97
N MET A 91 4.02 10.03 -3.90
CA MET A 91 4.03 8.57 -3.99
C MET A 91 2.87 8.04 -4.83
N ALA A 92 1.64 8.52 -4.60
CA ALA A 92 0.46 8.09 -5.33
C ALA A 92 0.62 8.34 -6.84
N ILE A 93 0.99 9.57 -7.24
CA ILE A 93 1.18 9.92 -8.66
C ILE A 93 2.26 9.04 -9.29
N ALA A 94 3.39 8.81 -8.61
CA ALA A 94 4.46 7.96 -9.11
C ALA A 94 4.00 6.50 -9.30
N VAL A 95 3.29 5.93 -8.32
CA VAL A 95 2.76 4.56 -8.37
C VAL A 95 1.73 4.42 -9.49
N PHE A 96 0.78 5.35 -9.63
CA PHE A 96 -0.19 5.33 -10.73
C PHE A 96 0.48 5.42 -12.10
N ALA A 97 1.48 6.30 -12.26
CA ALA A 97 2.23 6.42 -13.50
C ALA A 97 3.02 5.15 -13.82
N LEU A 98 3.64 4.49 -12.82
CA LEU A 98 4.33 3.21 -12.97
C LEU A 98 3.38 2.08 -13.37
N MET A 99 2.22 1.97 -12.72
CA MET A 99 1.20 0.96 -13.04
C MET A 99 0.68 1.14 -14.46
N LEU A 100 0.32 2.38 -14.85
CA LEU A 100 -0.18 2.68 -16.19
C LEU A 100 0.88 2.40 -17.27
N SER A 101 2.09 2.93 -17.09
CA SER A 101 3.17 2.73 -18.04
C SER A 101 3.62 1.27 -18.12
N GLY A 102 3.71 0.56 -16.99
CA GLY A 102 4.06 -0.86 -16.93
C GLY A 102 3.03 -1.72 -17.65
N PHE A 103 1.74 -1.46 -17.43
CA PHE A 103 0.65 -2.13 -18.15
C PHE A 103 0.76 -1.93 -19.67
N ILE A 104 1.00 -0.69 -20.14
CA ILE A 104 1.10 -0.39 -21.57
C ILE A 104 2.38 -0.96 -22.21
N ILE A 105 3.49 -1.02 -21.49
CA ILE A 105 4.73 -1.66 -21.96
C ILE A 105 4.50 -3.16 -22.21
N MET A 106 3.80 -3.82 -21.27
CA MET A 106 3.58 -5.26 -21.29
C MET A 106 2.46 -5.70 -22.24
N ASN A 107 1.51 -4.82 -22.55
CA ASN A 107 0.39 -5.10 -23.44
C ASN A 107 0.61 -4.49 -24.82
N THR A 108 0.78 -5.34 -25.84
CA THR A 108 1.11 -4.90 -27.21
C THR A 108 -0.07 -4.37 -28.01
N GLU A 109 -1.31 -4.56 -27.54
CA GLU A 109 -2.53 -4.33 -28.33
C GLU A 109 -3.33 -3.08 -27.91
N VAL A 110 -2.86 -2.32 -26.91
CA VAL A 110 -3.56 -1.11 -26.44
C VAL A 110 -3.30 0.08 -27.35
N THR A 111 -4.36 0.73 -27.87
CA THR A 111 -4.31 1.88 -28.80
C THR A 111 -3.49 3.06 -28.26
N VAL A 112 -3.48 3.27 -26.94
CA VAL A 112 -2.68 4.32 -26.26
C VAL A 112 -1.17 4.15 -26.39
N LYS A 113 -0.68 2.99 -26.86
CA LYS A 113 0.74 2.76 -27.15
C LYS A 113 1.26 3.59 -28.33
N ALA A 114 0.37 4.02 -29.23
CA ALA A 114 0.74 4.69 -30.48
C ALA A 114 0.71 6.22 -30.43
N ILE A 115 0.69 6.85 -29.25
CA ILE A 115 0.73 8.32 -29.13
C ILE A 115 2.08 8.82 -29.65
N PRO A 116 2.13 9.62 -30.75
CA PRO A 116 3.37 10.07 -31.34
C PRO A 116 4.22 10.87 -30.35
N GLY A 117 5.52 10.55 -30.25
CA GLY A 117 6.47 11.23 -29.37
C GLY A 117 6.41 10.81 -27.89
N LEU A 118 5.45 9.98 -27.49
CA LEU A 118 5.33 9.50 -26.11
C LEU A 118 6.02 8.14 -25.93
N SER A 119 7.05 8.10 -25.10
CA SER A 119 7.69 6.85 -24.70
C SER A 119 7.17 6.41 -23.33
N TRP A 120 6.30 5.41 -23.31
CA TRP A 120 5.81 4.79 -22.07
C TRP A 120 6.95 4.21 -21.22
N LEU A 121 8.01 3.71 -21.86
CA LEU A 121 9.24 3.29 -21.16
C LEU A 121 9.92 4.47 -20.47
N THR A 122 10.00 5.63 -21.12
CA THR A 122 10.58 6.84 -20.52
C THR A 122 9.74 7.30 -19.32
N ILE A 123 8.40 7.29 -19.44
CA ILE A 123 7.51 7.59 -18.31
C ILE A 123 7.77 6.62 -17.16
N HIS A 124 7.82 5.32 -17.44
CA HIS A 124 8.06 4.29 -16.43
C HIS A 124 9.38 4.52 -15.69
N ILE A 125 10.46 4.81 -16.43
CA ILE A 125 11.78 5.07 -15.86
C ILE A 125 11.78 6.33 -14.99
N ILE A 126 11.19 7.44 -15.48
CA ILE A 126 11.12 8.70 -14.72
C ILE A 126 10.32 8.47 -13.42
N SER A 127 9.15 7.83 -13.52
CA SER A 127 8.32 7.52 -12.35
C SER A 127 9.02 6.56 -11.39
N ALA A 128 9.83 5.61 -11.88
CA ALA A 128 10.63 4.72 -11.06
C ALA A 128 11.70 5.49 -10.29
N VAL A 129 12.41 6.41 -10.95
CA VAL A 129 13.41 7.27 -10.29
C VAL A 129 12.76 8.13 -9.20
N VAL A 130 11.60 8.72 -9.47
CA VAL A 130 10.85 9.50 -8.47
C VAL A 130 10.44 8.62 -7.28
N LEU A 131 9.90 7.42 -7.54
CA LEU A 131 9.49 6.50 -6.47
C LEU A 131 10.69 6.03 -5.64
N VAL A 132 11.82 5.67 -6.27
CA VAL A 132 13.04 5.25 -5.56
C VAL A 132 13.59 6.40 -4.72
N ALA A 133 13.65 7.62 -5.26
CA ALA A 133 14.09 8.80 -4.50
C ALA A 133 13.18 9.06 -3.30
N TYR A 134 11.85 8.93 -3.48
CA TYR A 134 10.89 9.05 -2.39
C TYR A 134 11.08 7.96 -1.32
N VAL A 135 11.28 6.70 -1.71
CA VAL A 135 11.54 5.59 -0.78
C VAL A 135 12.79 5.89 0.05
N VAL A 136 13.90 6.29 -0.58
CA VAL A 136 15.13 6.66 0.14
C VAL A 136 14.90 7.81 1.11
N PHE A 137 14.21 8.87 0.66
CA PHE A 137 13.83 9.99 1.52
C PHE A 137 12.98 9.55 2.71
N HIS A 138 11.97 8.72 2.48
CA HIS A 138 11.06 8.25 3.52
C HIS A 138 11.79 7.40 4.57
N LEU A 139 12.64 6.45 4.14
CA LEU A 139 13.48 5.66 5.05
C LEU A 139 14.41 6.56 5.87
N ALA A 140 15.08 7.52 5.24
CA ALA A 140 15.97 8.46 5.93
C ALA A 140 15.20 9.32 6.95
N HIS A 141 14.02 9.80 6.59
CA HIS A 141 13.17 10.59 7.48
C HIS A 141 12.68 9.79 8.69
N VAL A 142 12.22 8.55 8.48
CA VAL A 142 11.79 7.67 9.58
C VAL A 142 12.98 7.30 10.47
N ALA A 143 14.14 7.00 9.87
CA ALA A 143 15.38 6.74 10.62
C ALA A 143 15.79 7.93 11.49
N TYR A 144 15.76 9.14 10.92
CA TYR A 144 16.12 10.38 11.61
C TYR A 144 15.15 10.72 12.74
N LYS A 145 13.83 10.58 12.52
CA LYS A 145 12.80 10.85 13.54
C LYS A 145 12.63 9.72 14.55
N GLY A 146 13.22 8.54 14.34
CA GLY A 146 13.13 7.40 15.25
C GLY A 146 11.74 6.79 15.40
N THR A 147 10.82 7.03 14.46
CA THR A 147 9.38 6.69 14.58
C THR A 147 9.02 5.29 14.08
N TRP A 148 9.96 4.35 14.13
CA TRP A 148 9.79 2.97 13.63
C TRP A 148 8.69 2.20 14.37
N ASP A 149 8.58 2.45 15.66
CA ASP A 149 7.63 1.86 16.58
C ASP A 149 6.17 2.18 16.22
N LYS A 150 5.90 3.40 15.73
CA LYS A 150 4.54 3.85 15.38
C LYS A 150 3.88 2.98 14.31
N MET A 151 4.66 2.46 13.37
CA MET A 151 4.17 1.60 12.28
C MET A 151 4.34 0.10 12.57
N TRP A 152 4.87 -0.28 13.74
CA TRP A 152 5.01 -1.68 14.09
C TRP A 152 3.64 -2.33 14.39
N ILE A 153 3.53 -3.61 14.04
CA ILE A 153 2.34 -4.43 14.33
C ILE A 153 2.62 -5.24 15.59
N GLY A 154 2.05 -4.78 16.70
CA GLY A 154 2.12 -5.47 17.99
C GLY A 154 0.97 -6.46 18.19
N ARG A 155 0.91 -7.02 19.41
CA ARG A 155 -0.14 -7.98 19.79
C ARG A 155 -1.54 -7.34 19.81
N LYS A 156 -1.65 -6.05 20.20
CA LYS A 156 -2.91 -5.31 20.21
C LYS A 156 -3.46 -5.14 18.79
N GLU A 157 -2.61 -4.75 17.85
CA GLU A 157 -2.97 -4.61 16.44
C GLU A 157 -3.35 -5.95 15.80
N LEU A 158 -2.65 -7.04 16.11
CA LEU A 158 -3.03 -8.37 15.61
C LEU A 158 -4.40 -8.82 16.13
N ASN A 159 -4.70 -8.57 17.41
CA ASN A 159 -6.02 -8.87 17.97
C ASN A 159 -7.11 -8.02 17.29
N ASP A 160 -6.88 -6.72 17.11
CA ASP A 160 -7.81 -5.82 16.41
C ASP A 160 -8.03 -6.26 14.95
N LEU A 161 -6.96 -6.57 14.21
CA LEU A 161 -7.03 -7.12 12.86
C LEU A 161 -7.84 -8.42 12.81
N TRP A 162 -7.65 -9.30 13.80
CA TRP A 162 -8.38 -10.56 13.88
C TRP A 162 -9.87 -10.36 14.15
N VAL A 163 -10.24 -9.42 15.03
CA VAL A 163 -11.65 -9.05 15.26
C VAL A 163 -12.26 -8.50 13.98
N ARG A 164 -11.59 -7.55 13.32
CA ARG A 164 -12.05 -6.98 12.03
C ARG A 164 -12.16 -8.05 10.93
N PHE A 165 -11.26 -9.03 10.91
CA PHE A 165 -11.33 -10.16 9.98
C PHE A 165 -12.53 -11.07 10.26
N LYS A 166 -12.77 -11.44 11.53
CA LYS A 166 -13.98 -12.20 11.92
C LYS A 166 -15.25 -11.43 11.55
N ASN A 167 -15.26 -10.11 11.75
CA ASN A 167 -16.37 -9.24 11.39
C ASN A 167 -16.59 -9.20 9.87
N LEU A 168 -15.51 -9.11 9.08
CA LEU A 168 -15.59 -9.20 7.62
C LEU A 168 -16.20 -10.55 7.15
N LEU A 169 -15.95 -11.64 7.88
CA LEU A 169 -16.55 -12.95 7.60
C LEU A 169 -17.95 -13.15 8.21
N GLY A 170 -18.53 -12.13 8.85
CA GLY A 170 -19.84 -12.22 9.50
C GLY A 170 -19.86 -13.13 10.74
N ARG A 171 -18.70 -13.39 11.37
CA ARG A 171 -18.59 -14.25 12.56
C ARG A 171 -18.65 -13.48 13.88
N THR A 172 -18.70 -12.16 13.83
CA THR A 172 -18.90 -11.28 14.98
C THR A 172 -19.47 -9.95 14.51
N ASP A 173 -20.34 -9.35 15.30
CA ASP A 173 -20.86 -8.00 15.06
C ASP A 173 -19.94 -6.93 15.66
N GLU A 174 -18.96 -7.33 16.49
CA GLU A 174 -17.99 -6.43 17.12
C GLU A 174 -17.17 -5.66 16.08
N TYR A 175 -17.18 -4.32 16.20
CA TYR A 175 -16.38 -3.41 15.38
C TYR A 175 -15.71 -2.34 16.27
N PRO A 176 -14.43 -2.55 16.65
CA PRO A 176 -13.72 -1.67 17.56
C PRO A 176 -13.38 -0.30 16.93
N ARG A 177 -13.24 0.73 17.77
CA ARG A 177 -12.72 2.05 17.35
C ARG A 177 -11.30 1.93 16.81
N GLN A 178 -10.91 2.91 16.01
CA GLN A 178 -9.59 2.97 15.40
C GLN A 178 -8.55 3.48 16.39
N PHE A 179 -7.34 2.95 16.29
CA PHE A 179 -6.16 3.56 16.92
C PHE A 179 -5.74 4.85 16.20
N GLU A 180 -4.82 5.65 16.75
CA GLU A 180 -4.17 6.78 16.04
C GLU A 180 -3.74 6.37 14.62
N TYR A 181 -3.09 5.21 14.52
CA TYR A 181 -2.82 4.52 13.26
C TYR A 181 -3.64 3.23 13.21
N PRO A 182 -4.74 3.21 12.43
CA PRO A 182 -5.55 2.01 12.23
C PRO A 182 -4.73 0.76 11.94
N SER A 183 -5.01 -0.35 12.61
CA SER A 183 -4.27 -1.61 12.43
C SER A 183 -4.28 -2.10 10.97
N ALA A 184 -5.42 -1.96 10.29
CA ALA A 184 -5.59 -2.28 8.87
C ALA A 184 -4.74 -1.37 7.97
N GLN A 185 -4.56 -0.09 8.33
CA GLN A 185 -3.67 0.80 7.59
C GLN A 185 -2.19 0.47 7.84
N LYS A 186 -1.82 0.05 9.06
CA LYS A 186 -0.47 -0.49 9.33
C LYS A 186 -0.19 -1.74 8.50
N LEU A 187 -1.14 -2.67 8.42
CA LEU A 187 -1.02 -3.87 7.58
C LEU A 187 -0.87 -3.50 6.09
N LEU A 188 -1.70 -2.57 5.61
CA LEU A 188 -1.60 -2.04 4.25
C LEU A 188 -0.23 -1.42 4.00
N HIS A 189 0.27 -0.59 4.92
CA HIS A 189 1.59 0.04 4.82
C HIS A 189 2.68 -1.03 4.64
N TRP A 190 2.74 -2.04 5.51
CA TRP A 190 3.71 -3.12 5.39
C TRP A 190 3.57 -3.92 4.09
N GLY A 191 2.34 -4.17 3.64
CA GLY A 191 2.08 -4.80 2.34
C GLY A 191 2.64 -3.99 1.17
N VAL A 192 2.35 -2.68 1.15
CA VAL A 192 2.84 -1.75 0.12
C VAL A 192 4.36 -1.61 0.21
N THR A 193 4.95 -1.52 1.40
CA THR A 193 6.41 -1.48 1.60
C THR A 193 7.06 -2.73 1.02
N GLY A 194 6.58 -3.92 1.38
CA GLY A 194 7.14 -5.18 0.87
C GLY A 194 7.04 -5.30 -0.66
N ALA A 195 5.88 -4.99 -1.22
CA ALA A 195 5.68 -5.04 -2.67
C ALA A 195 6.52 -3.97 -3.41
N THR A 196 6.64 -2.77 -2.85
CA THR A 196 7.46 -1.68 -3.42
C THR A 196 8.94 -2.04 -3.38
N LEU A 197 9.46 -2.57 -2.28
CA LEU A 197 10.85 -3.03 -2.21
C LEU A 197 11.12 -4.16 -3.20
N GLY A 198 10.17 -5.10 -3.34
CA GLY A 198 10.24 -6.17 -4.34
C GLY A 198 10.26 -5.67 -5.78
N VAL A 199 9.38 -4.73 -6.15
CA VAL A 199 9.32 -4.16 -7.50
C VAL A 199 10.55 -3.30 -7.81
N VAL A 200 11.08 -2.57 -6.81
CA VAL A 200 12.32 -1.79 -6.94
C VAL A 200 13.51 -2.73 -7.15
N ALA A 201 13.68 -3.76 -6.32
CA ALA A 201 14.79 -4.70 -6.43
C ALA A 201 14.80 -5.42 -7.79
N THR A 202 13.65 -5.94 -8.21
CA THR A 202 13.51 -6.59 -9.52
C THR A 202 13.66 -5.60 -10.68
N GLY A 203 13.14 -4.37 -10.54
CA GLY A 203 13.28 -3.30 -11.52
C GLY A 203 14.74 -2.89 -11.76
N PHE A 204 15.56 -2.81 -10.70
CA PHE A 204 17.00 -2.59 -10.82
C PHE A 204 17.71 -3.69 -11.62
N VAL A 205 17.30 -4.95 -11.44
CA VAL A 205 17.83 -6.07 -12.26
C VAL A 205 17.39 -5.92 -13.72
N LEU A 206 16.12 -5.58 -13.97
CA LEU A 206 15.57 -5.42 -15.31
C LEU A 206 16.12 -4.19 -16.05
N TRP A 207 16.58 -3.15 -15.35
CA TRP A 207 17.22 -1.97 -15.95
C TRP A 207 18.39 -2.34 -16.88
N ARG A 208 19.08 -3.45 -16.61
CA ARG A 208 20.18 -3.96 -17.45
C ARG A 208 19.77 -4.25 -18.91
N ARG A 209 18.49 -4.51 -19.19
CA ARG A 209 17.98 -4.68 -20.55
C ARG A 209 17.86 -3.37 -21.33
N VAL A 210 17.83 -2.23 -20.65
CA VAL A 210 17.54 -0.92 -21.24
C VAL A 210 18.81 -0.07 -21.43
N SER A 211 19.82 -0.18 -20.56
CA SER A 211 21.07 0.59 -20.75
C SER A 211 22.02 -0.12 -21.72
N MET A 212 22.50 0.63 -22.73
CA MET A 212 23.53 0.17 -23.68
C MET A 212 24.94 0.16 -23.07
N GLU A 213 25.14 0.66 -21.85
CA GLU A 213 26.38 0.49 -21.08
C GLU A 213 26.12 -0.08 -19.68
N PRO A 214 26.96 -1.00 -19.15
CA PRO A 214 26.70 -1.67 -17.89
C PRO A 214 27.27 -0.86 -16.72
N ILE A 215 26.39 -0.34 -15.85
CA ILE A 215 26.77 0.17 -14.52
C ILE A 215 27.42 -0.94 -13.65
N TRP A 216 27.32 -2.20 -14.08
CA TRP A 216 27.69 -3.41 -13.34
C TRP A 216 28.63 -4.36 -14.10
N SER A 217 29.48 -3.85 -15.00
CA SER A 217 30.36 -4.66 -15.88
C SER A 217 31.34 -5.59 -15.13
N ALA A 218 31.42 -5.50 -13.80
CA ALA A 218 32.38 -6.21 -12.96
C ALA A 218 31.78 -7.29 -12.03
N THR A 219 30.52 -7.74 -12.19
CA THR A 219 29.99 -8.82 -11.33
C THR A 219 30.39 -10.20 -11.84
N ARG A 220 31.45 -10.75 -11.23
CA ARG A 220 31.94 -12.12 -11.42
C ARG A 220 30.81 -13.11 -11.16
N GLU A 221 30.48 -13.91 -12.16
CA GLU A 221 29.68 -15.12 -11.96
C GLU A 221 30.46 -16.08 -11.05
N PHE A 222 29.81 -16.64 -10.04
CA PHE A 222 30.36 -17.73 -9.23
C PHE A 222 29.36 -18.88 -9.19
N SER A 223 29.83 -20.12 -9.03
CA SER A 223 28.95 -21.29 -8.88
C SER A 223 29.17 -21.94 -7.52
N PHE A 224 28.08 -22.43 -6.91
CA PHE A 224 28.12 -23.25 -5.72
C PHE A 224 27.11 -24.41 -5.88
N LEU A 225 27.58 -25.65 -5.70
CA LEU A 225 26.78 -26.88 -5.85
C LEU A 225 25.99 -26.98 -7.17
N GLY A 226 26.59 -26.55 -8.28
CA GLY A 226 25.94 -26.59 -9.61
C GLY A 226 24.89 -25.50 -9.83
N VAL A 227 24.66 -24.62 -8.86
CA VAL A 227 23.84 -23.41 -9.01
C VAL A 227 24.76 -22.26 -9.40
N GLN A 228 24.47 -21.59 -10.52
CA GLN A 228 25.23 -20.42 -10.98
C GLN A 228 24.66 -19.15 -10.34
N PHE A 229 25.46 -18.51 -9.49
CA PHE A 229 25.17 -17.24 -8.85
C PHE A 229 25.89 -16.12 -9.62
N GLY A 230 25.11 -15.32 -10.33
CA GLY A 230 25.61 -14.19 -11.10
C GLY A 230 24.44 -13.38 -11.63
N LEU A 231 24.69 -12.16 -12.11
CA LEU A 231 23.61 -11.33 -12.67
C LEU A 231 23.09 -11.85 -14.03
N GLY A 232 23.70 -12.88 -14.62
CA GLY A 232 23.29 -13.55 -15.87
C GLY A 232 23.45 -12.69 -17.13
N THR A 233 23.42 -13.26 -18.34
CA THR A 233 23.14 -12.48 -19.56
C THR A 233 21.63 -12.33 -19.72
N ALA A 234 21.20 -11.34 -20.48
CA ALA A 234 19.78 -11.06 -20.66
C ALA A 234 18.98 -12.24 -21.25
N ASP A 235 19.68 -13.20 -21.86
CA ASP A 235 19.12 -14.35 -22.56
C ASP A 235 19.40 -15.70 -21.86
N ALA A 236 20.01 -15.68 -20.66
CA ALA A 236 20.21 -16.89 -19.86
C ALA A 236 19.03 -17.12 -18.89
N PRO A 237 18.52 -18.36 -18.72
CA PRO A 237 17.63 -18.70 -17.62
C PRO A 237 18.37 -18.46 -16.30
N GLY A 238 17.88 -17.51 -15.50
CA GLY A 238 18.58 -17.01 -14.32
C GLY A 238 17.86 -15.83 -13.68
N LEU A 239 18.61 -15.00 -12.95
CA LEU A 239 18.06 -13.90 -12.16
C LEU A 239 17.21 -12.92 -12.98
N VAL A 240 17.57 -12.64 -14.24
CA VAL A 240 16.82 -11.71 -15.12
C VAL A 240 15.45 -12.25 -15.52
N ALA A 241 15.37 -13.53 -15.93
CA ALA A 241 14.11 -14.16 -16.33
C ALA A 241 13.12 -14.24 -15.15
N TRP A 242 13.62 -14.64 -13.97
CA TRP A 242 12.81 -14.64 -12.74
C TRP A 242 12.48 -13.23 -12.26
N SER A 243 13.32 -12.24 -12.52
CA SER A 243 13.00 -10.84 -12.18
C SER A 243 11.79 -10.34 -12.95
N PHE A 244 11.54 -10.76 -14.20
CA PHE A 244 10.27 -10.44 -14.87
C PHE A 244 9.06 -11.02 -14.14
N VAL A 245 9.13 -12.29 -13.74
CA VAL A 245 8.05 -12.96 -13.02
C VAL A 245 7.77 -12.28 -11.68
N PHE A 246 8.82 -12.01 -10.91
CA PHE A 246 8.68 -11.35 -9.61
C PHE A 246 8.26 -9.88 -9.75
N HIS A 247 8.77 -9.16 -10.74
CA HIS A 247 8.36 -7.78 -11.01
C HIS A 247 6.86 -7.72 -11.34
N ASP A 248 6.38 -8.61 -12.23
CA ASP A 248 4.96 -8.73 -12.55
C ASP A 248 4.13 -9.09 -11.30
N PHE A 249 4.60 -10.05 -10.49
CA PHE A 249 3.95 -10.45 -9.24
C PHE A 249 3.82 -9.27 -8.26
N PHE A 250 4.90 -8.53 -8.01
CA PHE A 250 4.87 -7.37 -7.12
C PHE A 250 4.04 -6.22 -7.71
N ALA A 251 4.08 -5.99 -9.03
CA ALA A 251 3.26 -4.98 -9.68
C ALA A 251 1.76 -5.28 -9.54
N ILE A 252 1.35 -6.54 -9.69
CA ILE A 252 -0.04 -6.97 -9.48
C ILE A 252 -0.41 -6.89 -7.99
N GLY A 253 0.51 -7.22 -7.10
CA GLY A 253 0.34 -7.01 -5.66
C GLY A 253 0.07 -5.54 -5.32
N ILE A 254 0.87 -4.61 -5.87
CA ILE A 254 0.66 -3.17 -5.72
C ILE A 254 -0.70 -2.75 -6.29
N LEU A 255 -1.06 -3.22 -7.48
CA LEU A 255 -2.38 -2.96 -8.07
C LEU A 255 -3.52 -3.38 -7.12
N ALA A 256 -3.46 -4.60 -6.58
CA ALA A 256 -4.47 -5.09 -5.65
C ALA A 256 -4.53 -4.27 -4.34
N LEU A 257 -3.37 -3.91 -3.78
CA LEU A 257 -3.27 -3.09 -2.56
C LEU A 257 -3.81 -1.67 -2.80
N VAL A 258 -3.47 -1.05 -3.94
CA VAL A 258 -3.95 0.30 -4.32
C VAL A 258 -5.45 0.28 -4.57
N MET A 259 -5.97 -0.72 -5.29
CA MET A 259 -7.41 -0.88 -5.49
C MET A 259 -8.15 -1.03 -4.17
N GLY A 260 -7.66 -1.88 -3.27
CA GLY A 260 -8.22 -2.04 -1.93
C GLY A 260 -8.17 -0.74 -1.12
N HIS A 261 -7.04 -0.03 -1.15
CA HIS A 261 -6.87 1.24 -0.46
C HIS A 261 -7.86 2.31 -0.93
N ILE A 262 -8.00 2.49 -2.25
CA ILE A 262 -8.95 3.45 -2.85
C ILE A 262 -10.37 3.06 -2.50
N TYR A 263 -10.71 1.77 -2.63
CA TYR A 263 -12.01 1.26 -2.27
C TYR A 263 -12.38 1.62 -0.82
N PHE A 264 -11.50 1.31 0.13
CA PHE A 264 -11.72 1.64 1.54
C PHE A 264 -11.80 3.16 1.75
N ALA A 265 -10.97 3.96 1.07
CA ALA A 265 -11.00 5.42 1.16
C ALA A 265 -12.29 6.05 0.59
N LEU A 266 -12.95 5.41 -0.37
CA LEU A 266 -14.20 5.93 -0.96
C LEU A 266 -15.45 5.59 -0.16
N ARG A 267 -15.34 4.77 0.91
CA ARG A 267 -16.50 4.42 1.74
C ARG A 267 -17.06 5.64 2.46
N PRO A 268 -18.40 5.78 2.56
CA PRO A 268 -19.04 6.91 3.27
C PRO A 268 -18.51 7.10 4.70
N ASN A 269 -18.35 6.01 5.45
CA ASN A 269 -17.85 6.02 6.83
C ASN A 269 -16.37 6.44 6.94
N GLU A 270 -15.65 6.55 5.82
CA GLU A 270 -14.23 6.93 5.72
C GLU A 270 -14.04 8.33 5.15
N TRP A 271 -15.11 8.99 4.68
CA TRP A 271 -15.00 10.27 3.96
C TRP A 271 -14.33 11.38 4.77
N ALA A 272 -14.53 11.42 6.09
CA ALA A 272 -13.83 12.37 6.97
C ALA A 272 -12.31 12.23 6.84
N ILE A 273 -11.81 10.98 6.92
CA ILE A 273 -10.38 10.67 6.78
C ILE A 273 -9.92 10.97 5.35
N THR A 274 -10.68 10.58 4.33
CA THR A 274 -10.31 10.80 2.93
C THR A 274 -10.24 12.29 2.59
N LYS A 275 -11.18 13.11 3.08
CA LYS A 275 -11.12 14.58 2.95
C LYS A 275 -9.91 15.16 3.68
N SER A 276 -9.57 14.62 4.85
CA SER A 276 -8.37 15.04 5.59
C SER A 276 -7.06 14.78 4.85
N MET A 277 -7.04 13.85 3.89
CA MET A 277 -5.88 13.64 3.00
C MET A 277 -5.65 14.83 2.04
N ILE A 278 -6.62 15.73 1.92
CA ILE A 278 -6.54 16.98 1.17
C ILE A 278 -6.43 18.17 2.14
N THR A 279 -7.36 18.27 3.10
CA THR A 279 -7.46 19.42 4.02
C THR A 279 -6.46 19.38 5.17
N GLY A 280 -6.07 18.18 5.61
CA GLY A 280 -5.25 17.93 6.79
C GLY A 280 -6.02 17.81 8.10
N LYS A 281 -7.34 18.01 8.09
CA LYS A 281 -8.14 18.19 9.30
C LYS A 281 -9.36 17.27 9.34
N VAL A 282 -9.79 16.95 10.55
CA VAL A 282 -11.07 16.28 10.87
C VAL A 282 -11.77 17.06 11.98
N THR A 283 -13.10 17.06 12.01
CA THR A 283 -13.86 17.71 13.09
C THR A 283 -13.82 16.90 14.38
N ALA A 284 -14.10 17.53 15.53
CA ALA A 284 -14.21 16.85 16.81
C ALA A 284 -15.23 15.70 16.80
N ALA A 285 -16.37 15.90 16.11
CA ALA A 285 -17.41 14.89 15.96
C ALA A 285 -16.95 13.68 15.14
N GLU A 286 -16.29 13.91 13.99
CA GLU A 286 -15.73 12.85 13.14
C GLU A 286 -14.60 12.08 13.85
N TYR A 287 -13.83 12.77 14.69
CA TYR A 287 -12.83 12.14 15.53
C TYR A 287 -13.47 11.24 16.60
N ALA A 288 -14.41 11.79 17.37
CA ALA A 288 -15.09 11.10 18.48
C ALA A 288 -15.87 9.86 18.03
N GLU A 289 -16.39 9.88 16.80
CA GLU A 289 -17.09 8.76 16.20
C GLU A 289 -16.17 7.57 15.90
N LYS A 290 -14.89 7.81 15.62
CA LYS A 290 -14.05 6.85 14.92
C LYS A 290 -12.81 6.41 15.67
N TYR A 291 -12.21 7.31 16.44
CA TYR A 291 -10.92 7.08 17.08
C TYR A 291 -11.08 6.85 18.58
N ASP A 292 -10.24 5.97 19.11
CA ASP A 292 -10.14 5.74 20.55
C ASP A 292 -9.25 6.83 21.19
N PRO A 293 -9.78 7.68 22.09
CA PRO A 293 -9.01 8.73 22.75
C PRO A 293 -7.87 8.22 23.64
N ARG A 294 -7.92 6.96 24.06
CA ARG A 294 -6.82 6.32 24.81
C ARG A 294 -5.62 6.03 23.91
N SER A 295 -5.84 5.91 22.60
CA SER A 295 -4.81 5.60 21.62
C SER A 295 -4.28 6.84 20.88
N TRP A 296 -5.09 7.88 20.73
CA TRP A 296 -4.74 9.13 20.10
C TRP A 296 -5.18 10.29 20.99
N ASN A 297 -4.33 10.74 21.90
CA ASN A 297 -4.70 11.86 22.74
C ASN A 297 -4.54 13.17 21.97
N VAL A 298 -5.66 13.83 21.66
CA VAL A 298 -5.71 15.13 20.98
C VAL A 298 -6.09 16.27 21.93
N GLY A 299 -6.37 15.98 23.20
CA GLY A 299 -6.56 16.96 24.27
C GLY A 299 -5.25 17.29 24.99
N ALA A 300 -5.20 18.41 25.71
CA ALA A 300 -4.17 18.52 26.74
C ALA A 300 -4.53 17.47 27.81
N VAL A 301 -3.55 16.74 28.32
CA VAL A 301 -3.75 15.93 29.52
C VAL A 301 -4.03 16.93 30.65
N GLU A 302 -5.28 17.31 30.88
CA GLU A 302 -5.66 17.60 32.26
C GLU A 302 -5.56 16.24 32.95
N ALA A 303 -4.47 16.07 33.68
CA ALA A 303 -4.35 14.98 34.60
C ALA A 303 -5.62 14.99 35.45
N THR A 304 -6.23 13.82 35.62
CA THR A 304 -7.49 13.67 36.36
C THR A 304 -7.38 14.10 37.84
N ASP A 305 -6.24 14.62 38.26
CA ASP A 305 -5.92 15.19 39.57
C ASP A 305 -5.73 16.73 39.58
N GLY A 306 -5.92 17.42 38.45
CA GLY A 306 -5.81 18.89 38.37
C GLY A 306 -4.38 19.43 38.35
N GLY A 307 -3.38 18.62 37.99
CA GLY A 307 -2.01 19.09 37.73
C GLY A 307 -1.88 19.82 36.39
N GLU A 308 -1.07 20.90 36.36
CA GLU A 308 -0.74 21.65 35.14
C GLU A 308 -0.13 20.75 34.05
N PRO A 309 -0.39 21.04 32.76
CA PRO A 309 0.12 20.23 31.65
C PRO A 309 1.66 20.26 31.59
N GLU A 310 2.27 19.09 31.41
CA GLU A 310 3.70 19.02 31.07
C GLU A 310 3.94 19.71 29.72
N PRO A 311 4.98 20.57 29.60
CA PRO A 311 5.32 21.20 28.34
C PRO A 311 5.76 20.15 27.32
N GLU A 312 5.20 20.22 26.11
CA GLU A 312 5.70 19.47 24.95
C GLU A 312 7.13 19.96 24.66
N ASP A 313 8.13 19.09 24.87
CA ASP A 313 9.50 19.33 24.43
C ASP A 313 9.57 19.23 22.88
N ASP A 314 10.01 20.33 22.26
CA ASP A 314 10.22 20.55 20.82
C ASP A 314 11.19 19.55 20.13
#